data_AF-A0A3D5MZ99-F1
#
_entry.id   AF-A0A3D5MZ99-F1
#
_cell.length_a   1.000
_cell.length_b   1.000
_cell.length_c   1.000
_cell.angle_alpha   90.00
_cell.angle_beta   90.00
_cell.angle_gamma   90.00
#
_symmetry.space_group_name_H-M   'P 1'
#
loop_
_entity.id
_entity.type
_entity.pdbx_description
1 polymer ?
#
loop_
_entity_poly.entity_id
_entity_poly.type
_entity_poly.pdbx_seq_one_letter_code
_entity_poly.pdbx_strand_id
1 'polypeptide(L)'
;MHNMILIDLETQSFSVESGIYEVAAIVVEDYKVKEKFYLGIVEDESFINEGYGFGYEDISANESCIEEFKKFIGKYQYPLVAHNGAFDRKFLVHYGWIDEGYPFYDSIRAIKYSNPKLFSYSIEYLKDFLDIDKEQTHTAIEDVEMLYEILNEFKPDRWIPIGVQSNNSNHSYKNSLTSIKQDFEVIMNLFAGRNIVFTGKGPYTRNQLMELAKKCGADITSNSITKKTNLLVVGEDAGSKLQKAQDLGIEIMAMDDFYHMVHGIELDEKMKVTIENVVSNKELVILTNKLSGQTITLSPMKGSIATKVAKVIEQHGGVPLYTFRKKETTLVVYQPYGEEMATIKKARDLNIPTMTIGKFNKYLIELEKNIEE
;
A
#
# COMPACT_ATOMS: atom_id res chain seq x y z
N MET A 1 9.42 12.30 11.68
CA MET A 1 8.48 12.59 12.79
C MET A 1 8.97 11.79 13.99
N HIS A 2 9.23 12.44 15.14
CA HIS A 2 9.82 11.76 16.30
C HIS A 2 8.80 11.28 17.33
N ASN A 3 7.67 11.99 17.44
CA ASN A 3 6.60 11.69 18.38
C ASN A 3 5.31 11.44 17.59
N MET A 4 4.71 10.28 17.79
CA MET A 4 3.50 9.85 17.09
C MET A 4 2.73 8.82 17.92
N ILE A 5 1.45 8.66 17.61
CA ILE A 5 0.65 7.52 18.08
C ILE A 5 0.37 6.68 16.84
N LEU A 6 0.93 5.49 16.80
CA LEU A 6 0.59 4.49 15.80
C LEU A 6 -0.78 3.91 16.15
N ILE A 7 -1.64 3.69 15.17
CA ILE A 7 -2.98 3.16 15.38
C ILE A 7 -3.37 2.20 14.26
N ASP A 8 -4.17 1.20 14.62
CA ASP A 8 -4.83 0.28 13.70
C ASP A 8 -6.20 -0.12 14.26
N LEU A 9 -7.16 -0.42 13.37
CA LEU A 9 -8.54 -0.77 13.70
C LEU A 9 -8.94 -2.08 13.02
N GLU A 10 -9.64 -2.94 13.74
CA GLU A 10 -10.34 -4.07 13.10
C GLU A 10 -11.79 -3.72 12.77
N THR A 11 -12.17 -3.98 11.53
CA THR A 11 -13.52 -3.77 11.01
C THR A 11 -13.97 -4.98 10.20
N GLN A 12 -15.27 -5.29 10.22
CA GLN A 12 -15.81 -6.41 9.43
C GLN A 12 -15.94 -6.09 7.92
N SER A 13 -15.85 -4.82 7.54
CA SER A 13 -15.94 -4.40 6.13
C SER A 13 -15.29 -3.02 5.88
N PHE A 14 -15.32 -2.58 4.62
CA PHE A 14 -14.85 -1.25 4.22
C PHE A 14 -15.84 -0.11 4.47
N SER A 15 -17.12 -0.44 4.65
CA SER A 15 -18.17 0.53 4.93
C SER A 15 -18.03 1.02 6.37
N VAL A 16 -18.16 2.33 6.61
CA VAL A 16 -18.13 2.82 8.00
C VAL A 16 -19.22 2.15 8.85
N GLU A 17 -20.31 1.77 8.22
CA GLU A 17 -21.47 1.06 8.74
C GLU A 17 -21.17 -0.34 9.28
N SER A 18 -20.03 -0.97 8.94
CA SER A 18 -19.65 -2.21 9.61
C SER A 18 -19.12 -1.99 11.01
N GLY A 19 -18.80 -0.75 11.40
CA GLY A 19 -18.28 -0.46 12.71
C GLY A 19 -16.80 -0.85 12.92
N ILE A 20 -16.38 -0.68 14.16
CA ILE A 20 -15.06 -0.80 14.76
C ILE A 20 -15.21 -1.84 15.87
N TYR A 21 -14.42 -2.90 15.83
CA TYR A 21 -14.46 -4.01 16.78
C TYR A 21 -13.26 -4.03 17.70
N GLU A 22 -12.11 -3.61 17.19
CA GLU A 22 -10.89 -3.46 17.95
C GLU A 22 -10.21 -2.13 17.59
N VAL A 23 -9.54 -1.52 18.57
CA VAL A 23 -8.66 -0.37 18.39
C VAL A 23 -7.37 -0.62 19.13
N ALA A 24 -6.25 -0.68 18.43
CA ALA A 24 -4.93 -0.77 19.05
C ALA A 24 -4.11 0.47 18.74
N ALA A 25 -3.34 0.94 19.72
CA ALA A 25 -2.45 2.06 19.52
C ALA A 25 -1.14 1.95 20.31
N ILE A 26 -0.07 2.50 19.75
CA ILE A 26 1.26 2.56 20.37
C ILE A 26 1.76 4.00 20.35
N VAL A 27 2.04 4.55 21.53
CA VAL A 27 2.73 5.82 21.65
C VAL A 27 4.22 5.60 21.44
N VAL A 28 4.78 6.36 20.49
CA VAL A 28 6.18 6.30 20.12
C VAL A 28 6.79 7.69 20.31
N GLU A 29 7.86 7.76 21.11
CA GLU A 29 8.72 8.94 21.25
C GLU A 29 10.15 8.55 20.92
N ASP A 30 10.77 9.29 20.01
CA ASP A 30 12.14 9.03 19.54
C ASP A 30 12.38 7.57 19.13
N TYR A 31 11.38 7.00 18.43
CA TYR A 31 11.38 5.59 18.01
C TYR A 31 11.49 4.58 19.16
N LYS A 32 10.98 4.94 20.34
CA LYS A 32 10.81 4.03 21.48
C LYS A 32 9.35 3.98 21.90
N VAL A 33 8.87 2.77 22.15
CA VAL A 33 7.53 2.55 22.72
C VAL A 33 7.46 3.16 24.12
N LYS A 34 6.40 3.95 24.36
CA LYS A 34 6.12 4.59 25.66
C LYS A 34 4.93 3.98 26.36
N GLU A 35 3.83 3.84 25.65
CA GLU A 35 2.59 3.28 26.17
C GLU A 35 1.91 2.52 25.03
N LYS A 36 1.31 1.37 25.35
CA LYS A 36 0.44 0.63 24.44
C LYS A 36 -0.99 0.76 24.93
N PHE A 37 -1.92 0.76 24.00
CA PHE A 37 -3.34 0.92 24.25
C PHE A 37 -4.10 -0.08 23.38
N TYR A 38 -5.17 -0.63 23.94
CA TYR A 38 -6.02 -1.58 23.27
C TYR A 38 -7.46 -1.46 23.79
N LEU A 39 -8.42 -1.49 22.88
CA LEU A 39 -9.84 -1.64 23.15
C LEU A 39 -10.39 -2.76 22.28
N GLY A 40 -11.13 -3.66 22.91
CA GLY A 40 -11.91 -4.73 22.28
C GLY A 40 -12.76 -5.38 23.37
N ILE A 41 -14.06 -5.55 23.13
CA ILE A 41 -14.97 -6.21 24.08
C ILE A 41 -15.25 -7.59 23.52
N VAL A 42 -14.76 -8.63 24.20
CA VAL A 42 -14.91 -10.01 23.74
C VAL A 42 -16.38 -10.44 23.83
N GLU A 43 -16.96 -10.82 22.69
CA GLU A 43 -18.28 -11.45 22.57
C GLU A 43 -18.15 -12.98 22.59
N ASP A 44 -17.20 -13.54 21.82
CA ASP A 44 -16.96 -14.98 21.73
C ASP A 44 -15.49 -15.29 21.44
N GLU A 45 -14.79 -15.82 22.46
CA GLU A 45 -13.36 -16.18 22.39
C GLU A 45 -13.04 -17.20 21.28
N SER A 46 -14.01 -18.01 20.84
CA SER A 46 -13.75 -19.04 19.83
C SER A 46 -13.48 -18.49 18.44
N PHE A 47 -13.93 -17.26 18.16
CA PHE A 47 -13.80 -16.59 16.87
C PHE A 47 -12.66 -15.57 16.80
N ILE A 48 -12.00 -15.25 17.93
CA ILE A 48 -10.92 -14.23 17.98
C ILE A 48 -9.77 -14.56 17.00
N ASN A 49 -9.43 -15.84 16.86
CA ASN A 49 -8.34 -16.26 15.97
C ASN A 49 -8.68 -16.14 14.47
N GLU A 50 -9.90 -15.74 14.11
CA GLU A 50 -10.29 -15.50 12.72
C GLU A 50 -9.86 -14.09 12.22
N GLY A 51 -9.41 -13.21 13.11
CA GLY A 51 -8.99 -11.84 12.81
C GLY A 51 -10.16 -10.91 12.47
N TYR A 52 -9.89 -9.71 11.94
CA TYR A 52 -10.92 -8.81 11.41
C TYR A 52 -12.04 -8.42 12.40
N GLY A 53 -11.77 -8.49 13.71
CA GLY A 53 -12.73 -8.20 14.76
C GLY A 53 -13.75 -9.31 15.03
N PHE A 54 -13.59 -10.50 14.44
CA PHE A 54 -14.42 -11.65 14.78
C PHE A 54 -14.24 -12.05 16.25
N GLY A 55 -15.34 -12.34 16.94
CA GLY A 55 -15.33 -12.63 18.38
C GLY A 55 -15.38 -11.40 19.30
N TYR A 56 -15.47 -10.18 18.74
CA TYR A 56 -15.63 -8.94 19.49
C TYR A 56 -16.98 -8.26 19.21
N GLU A 57 -17.45 -7.45 20.17
CA GLU A 57 -18.61 -6.57 19.99
C GLU A 57 -18.25 -5.34 19.14
N ASP A 58 -19.23 -4.78 18.43
CA ASP A 58 -19.08 -3.48 17.76
C ASP A 58 -19.01 -2.37 18.83
N ILE A 59 -17.83 -1.77 18.97
CA ILE A 59 -17.54 -0.71 19.95
C ILE A 59 -17.65 0.69 19.34
N SER A 60 -18.06 0.84 18.08
CA SER A 60 -18.03 2.12 17.37
C SER A 60 -18.78 3.25 18.06
N ALA A 61 -19.95 2.94 18.63
CA ALA A 61 -20.81 3.89 19.33
C ALA A 61 -20.75 3.72 20.86
N ASN A 62 -19.81 2.94 21.39
CA ASN A 62 -19.67 2.72 22.82
C ASN A 62 -19.03 3.95 23.48
N GLU A 63 -19.82 4.71 24.24
CA GLU A 63 -19.39 5.95 24.89
C GLU A 63 -18.16 5.76 25.80
N SER A 64 -18.11 4.66 26.56
CA SER A 64 -16.99 4.36 27.46
C SER A 64 -15.70 4.13 26.68
N CYS A 65 -15.75 3.37 25.59
CA CYS A 65 -14.60 3.13 24.72
C CYS A 65 -14.10 4.42 24.07
N ILE A 66 -15.03 5.25 23.56
CA ILE A 66 -14.70 6.54 22.94
C ILE A 66 -14.03 7.48 23.95
N GLU A 67 -14.59 7.59 25.16
CA GLU A 67 -14.03 8.44 26.23
C GLU A 67 -12.64 7.97 26.66
N GLU A 68 -12.45 6.65 26.79
CA GLU A 68 -11.17 6.06 27.14
C GLU A 68 -10.11 6.32 26.07
N PHE A 69 -10.46 6.12 24.79
CA PHE A 69 -9.59 6.43 23.67
C PHE A 69 -9.21 7.92 23.60
N LYS A 70 -10.21 8.81 23.73
CA LYS A 70 -9.98 10.27 23.74
C LYS A 70 -9.08 10.69 24.90
N LYS A 71 -9.29 10.11 26.08
CA LYS A 71 -8.43 10.33 27.25
C LYS A 71 -7.00 9.86 26.98
N PHE A 72 -6.82 8.70 26.35
CA PHE A 72 -5.52 8.17 25.99
C PHE A 72 -4.75 9.09 25.03
N ILE A 73 -5.34 9.42 23.87
CA ILE A 73 -4.68 10.30 22.89
C ILE A 73 -4.46 11.73 23.44
N GLY A 74 -5.34 12.18 24.34
CA GLY A 74 -5.27 13.47 25.01
C GLY A 74 -4.10 13.61 25.98
N LYS A 75 -3.53 12.51 26.50
CA LYS A 75 -2.32 12.53 27.33
C LYS A 75 -1.08 13.06 26.58
N TYR A 76 -1.01 12.78 25.28
CA TYR A 76 0.19 13.01 24.47
C TYR A 76 0.02 14.13 23.45
N GLN A 77 -1.20 14.29 22.90
CA GLN A 77 -1.49 15.26 21.81
C GLN A 77 -0.56 15.09 20.59
N TYR A 78 -0.13 13.86 20.32
CA TYR A 78 0.69 13.52 19.17
C TYR A 78 -0.19 13.21 17.95
N PRO A 79 0.32 13.39 16.72
CA PRO A 79 -0.41 13.00 15.53
C PRO A 79 -0.66 11.48 15.50
N LEU A 80 -1.80 11.09 14.93
CA LEU A 80 -2.09 9.69 14.62
C LEU A 80 -1.40 9.28 13.31
N VAL A 81 -0.90 8.06 13.28
CA VAL A 81 -0.28 7.45 12.10
C VAL A 81 -0.84 6.03 11.96
N ALA A 82 -1.42 5.73 10.81
CA ALA A 82 -1.84 4.37 10.48
C ALA A 82 -1.25 3.91 9.15
N HIS A 83 -1.26 2.61 8.90
CA HIS A 83 -0.91 2.03 7.62
C HIS A 83 -2.14 2.05 6.71
N ASN A 84 -2.06 2.71 5.55
CA ASN A 84 -3.27 3.02 4.76
C ASN A 84 -4.25 3.93 5.53
N GLY A 85 -3.73 4.89 6.30
CA GLY A 85 -4.48 5.57 7.35
C GLY A 85 -5.71 6.40 6.94
N ALA A 86 -5.97 6.58 5.64
CA ALA A 86 -7.25 7.12 5.19
C ALA A 86 -8.42 6.19 5.58
N PHE A 87 -8.17 4.88 5.55
CA PHE A 87 -9.11 3.85 5.96
C PHE A 87 -9.49 3.99 7.45
N ASP A 88 -8.52 3.96 8.35
CA ASP A 88 -8.76 4.07 9.79
C ASP A 88 -9.41 5.41 10.15
N ARG A 89 -8.88 6.49 9.54
CA ARG A 89 -9.34 7.84 9.82
C ARG A 89 -10.82 8.02 9.53
N LYS A 90 -11.37 7.48 8.43
CA LYS A 90 -12.79 7.68 8.11
C LYS A 90 -13.71 7.05 9.18
N PHE A 91 -13.34 5.91 9.77
CA PHE A 91 -14.11 5.29 10.85
C PHE A 91 -14.04 6.15 12.12
N LEU A 92 -12.83 6.57 12.51
CA LEU A 92 -12.63 7.38 13.71
C LEU A 92 -13.34 8.74 13.63
N VAL A 93 -13.36 9.37 12.46
CA VAL A 93 -14.08 10.63 12.24
C VAL A 93 -15.59 10.38 12.20
N HIS A 94 -16.06 9.35 11.48
CA HIS A 94 -17.49 9.05 11.35
C HIS A 94 -18.17 8.82 12.70
N TYR A 95 -17.54 8.03 13.57
CA TYR A 95 -18.05 7.72 14.90
C TYR A 95 -17.65 8.73 15.98
N GLY A 96 -16.95 9.81 15.61
CA GLY A 96 -16.58 10.87 16.53
C GLY A 96 -15.53 10.47 17.58
N TRP A 97 -14.70 9.47 17.29
CA TRP A 97 -13.54 9.10 18.11
C TRP A 97 -12.45 10.18 18.05
N ILE A 98 -12.30 10.83 16.89
CA ILE A 98 -11.46 12.01 16.68
C ILE A 98 -12.21 13.11 15.93
N ASP A 99 -11.77 14.36 16.10
CA ASP A 99 -12.27 15.48 15.31
C ASP A 99 -11.74 15.45 13.87
N GLU A 100 -12.48 16.02 12.91
CA GLU A 100 -12.06 16.09 11.50
C GLU A 100 -10.70 16.78 11.32
N GLY A 101 -10.39 17.76 12.17
CA GLY A 101 -9.10 18.48 12.16
C GLY A 101 -7.94 17.77 12.85
N TYR A 102 -8.15 16.58 13.44
CA TYR A 102 -7.09 15.90 14.19
C TYR A 102 -5.92 15.52 13.25
N PRO A 103 -4.65 15.87 13.59
CA PRO A 103 -3.51 15.53 12.75
C PRO A 103 -3.36 14.03 12.52
N PHE A 104 -3.51 13.60 11.27
CA PHE A 104 -3.47 12.20 10.87
C PHE A 104 -2.54 12.02 9.68
N TYR A 105 -1.75 10.94 9.66
CA TYR A 105 -0.78 10.67 8.60
C TYR A 105 -0.84 9.21 8.14
N ASP A 106 -0.37 8.98 6.92
CA ASP A 106 -0.32 7.67 6.28
C ASP A 106 1.14 7.19 6.14
N SER A 107 1.46 6.08 6.80
CA SER A 107 2.81 5.51 6.75
C SER A 107 3.22 5.01 5.36
N ILE A 108 2.26 4.57 4.52
CA ILE A 108 2.56 4.16 3.14
C ILE A 108 3.17 5.32 2.37
N ARG A 109 2.57 6.51 2.49
CA ARG A 109 3.07 7.72 1.82
C ARG A 109 4.45 8.09 2.34
N ALA A 110 4.62 8.11 3.66
CA ALA A 110 5.90 8.45 4.29
C ALA A 110 7.03 7.53 3.82
N ILE A 111 6.83 6.21 3.88
CA ILE A 111 7.82 5.21 3.44
C ILE A 111 8.08 5.35 1.94
N LYS A 112 7.05 5.53 1.12
CA LYS A 112 7.17 5.70 -0.34
C LYS A 112 7.99 6.91 -0.74
N TYR A 113 7.86 8.04 -0.03
CA TYR A 113 8.66 9.22 -0.32
C TYR A 113 10.15 8.99 -0.05
N SER A 114 10.48 8.37 1.07
CA SER A 114 11.88 8.11 1.43
C SER A 114 12.46 6.89 0.67
N ASN A 115 11.62 5.98 0.17
CA ASN A 115 12.04 4.71 -0.46
C ASN A 115 11.28 4.41 -1.77
N PRO A 116 11.36 5.26 -2.80
CA PRO A 116 10.53 5.15 -4.01
C PRO A 116 10.81 3.90 -4.85
N LYS A 117 11.98 3.26 -4.67
CA LYS A 117 12.43 2.07 -5.42
C LYS A 117 11.79 0.75 -4.94
N LEU A 118 10.99 0.78 -3.86
CA LEU A 118 10.29 -0.41 -3.39
C LEU A 118 9.21 -0.87 -4.37
N PHE A 119 9.02 -2.18 -4.46
CA PHE A 119 8.07 -2.80 -5.37
C PHE A 119 6.63 -2.69 -4.87
N SER A 120 6.43 -2.78 -3.56
CA SER A 120 5.15 -2.60 -2.86
C SER A 120 5.39 -1.86 -1.54
N TYR A 121 4.30 -1.50 -0.86
CA TYR A 121 4.32 -0.86 0.45
C TYR A 121 3.35 -1.53 1.44
N SER A 122 2.76 -2.68 1.10
CA SER A 122 1.95 -3.46 2.04
C SER A 122 2.81 -3.99 3.19
N ILE A 123 2.26 -4.10 4.40
CA ILE A 123 2.95 -4.67 5.57
C ILE A 123 3.64 -5.99 5.24
N GLU A 124 2.94 -6.96 4.64
CA GLU A 124 3.51 -8.26 4.25
C GLU A 124 4.75 -8.16 3.35
N TYR A 125 4.76 -7.18 2.44
CA TYR A 125 5.91 -6.96 1.57
C TYR A 125 7.06 -6.28 2.31
N LEU A 126 6.75 -5.30 3.17
CA LEU A 126 7.76 -4.59 3.96
C LEU A 126 8.42 -5.52 4.98
N LYS A 127 7.64 -6.41 5.59
CA LYS A 127 8.10 -7.50 6.46
C LYS A 127 9.10 -8.41 5.73
N ASP A 128 8.73 -8.87 4.54
CA ASP A 128 9.60 -9.68 3.68
C ASP A 128 10.86 -8.93 3.22
N PHE A 129 10.74 -7.64 2.89
CA PHE A 129 11.85 -6.78 2.51
C PHE A 129 12.85 -6.57 3.66
N LEU A 130 12.35 -6.39 4.87
CA LEU A 130 13.17 -6.15 6.06
C LEU A 130 13.71 -7.44 6.70
N ASP A 131 13.30 -8.61 6.21
CA ASP A 131 13.64 -9.93 6.77
C ASP A 131 13.14 -10.13 8.21
N ILE A 132 11.92 -9.65 8.48
CA ILE A 132 11.24 -9.81 9.78
C ILE A 132 10.47 -11.14 9.75
N ASP A 133 10.93 -12.13 10.51
CA ASP A 133 10.31 -13.47 10.58
C ASP A 133 9.32 -13.54 11.75
N LYS A 134 8.11 -13.03 11.52
CA LYS A 134 6.99 -13.07 12.48
C LYS A 134 5.69 -13.45 11.79
N GLU A 135 4.99 -14.43 12.36
CA GLU A 135 3.61 -14.75 12.01
C GLU A 135 2.68 -13.63 12.50
N GLN A 136 1.61 -13.38 11.74
CA GLN A 136 0.63 -12.32 11.99
C GLN A 136 -0.76 -12.89 11.73
N THR A 137 -1.69 -12.64 12.63
CA THR A 137 -3.07 -13.14 12.66
C THR A 137 -4.11 -12.07 12.29
N HIS A 138 -3.67 -10.90 11.82
CA HIS A 138 -4.53 -9.76 11.46
C HIS A 138 -5.40 -9.31 12.64
N THR A 139 -4.73 -8.97 13.73
CA THR A 139 -5.33 -8.28 14.87
C THR A 139 -4.74 -6.88 14.92
N ALA A 140 -5.54 -5.89 15.36
CA ALA A 140 -5.09 -4.50 15.41
C ALA A 140 -3.78 -4.34 16.19
N ILE A 141 -3.58 -5.12 17.26
CA ILE A 141 -2.37 -5.05 18.08
C ILE A 141 -1.13 -5.57 17.34
N GLU A 142 -1.25 -6.66 16.60
CA GLU A 142 -0.12 -7.21 15.83
C GLU A 142 0.22 -6.30 14.65
N ASP A 143 -0.79 -5.74 13.98
CA ASP A 143 -0.64 -4.85 12.85
C ASP A 143 0.02 -3.52 13.26
N VAL A 144 -0.39 -2.92 14.38
CA VAL A 144 0.26 -1.70 14.90
C VAL A 144 1.68 -1.96 15.42
N GLU A 145 1.95 -3.13 16.00
CA GLU A 145 3.30 -3.53 16.40
C GLU A 145 4.22 -3.76 15.18
N MET A 146 3.70 -4.40 14.13
CA MET A 146 4.43 -4.58 12.88
C MET A 146 4.72 -3.23 12.22
N LEU A 147 3.75 -2.31 12.21
CA LEU A 147 3.94 -0.95 11.73
C LEU A 147 5.04 -0.21 12.50
N TYR A 148 5.08 -0.38 13.84
CA TYR A 148 6.15 0.17 14.66
C TYR A 148 7.54 -0.33 14.22
N GLU A 149 7.69 -1.63 14.03
CA GLU A 149 8.97 -2.23 13.61
C GLU A 149 9.40 -1.72 12.24
N ILE A 150 8.48 -1.70 11.28
CA ILE A 150 8.70 -1.15 9.94
C ILE A 150 9.16 0.31 10.01
N LEU A 151 8.48 1.16 10.79
CA LEU A 151 8.83 2.58 10.89
C LEU A 151 10.15 2.81 11.62
N ASN A 152 10.50 1.94 12.58
CA ASN A 152 11.79 1.99 13.27
C ASN A 152 12.96 1.64 12.35
N GLU A 153 12.75 0.81 11.32
CA GLU A 153 13.76 0.54 10.29
C GLU A 153 13.84 1.66 9.25
N PHE A 154 12.70 2.10 8.69
CA PHE A 154 12.69 3.07 7.59
C PHE A 154 12.93 4.52 8.01
N LYS A 155 12.48 4.92 9.21
CA LYS A 155 12.59 6.28 9.77
C LYS A 155 12.33 7.41 8.76
N PRO A 156 11.16 7.44 8.11
CA PRO A 156 10.89 8.42 7.07
C PRO A 156 10.93 9.86 7.62
N ASP A 157 11.54 10.74 6.83
CA ASP A 157 11.80 12.15 7.14
C ASP A 157 10.66 13.06 6.69
N ARG A 158 9.97 12.69 5.60
CA ARG A 158 8.85 13.43 5.03
C ARG A 158 7.50 12.78 5.37
N TRP A 159 6.61 13.59 5.95
CA TRP A 159 5.25 13.20 6.33
C TRP A 159 4.24 14.19 5.75
N ILE A 160 3.17 13.67 5.16
CA ILE A 160 2.10 14.49 4.57
C ILE A 160 0.80 14.18 5.30
N PRO A 161 0.13 15.18 5.90
CA PRO A 161 -1.12 14.95 6.62
C PRO A 161 -2.24 14.56 5.64
N ILE A 162 -3.17 13.76 6.12
CA ILE A 162 -4.36 13.34 5.38
C ILE A 162 -5.61 13.98 5.98
N GLY A 163 -6.61 14.30 5.15
CA GLY A 163 -7.87 14.88 5.60
C GLY A 163 -7.87 16.39 5.90
N VAL A 164 -6.76 17.10 5.64
CA VAL A 164 -6.73 18.57 5.74
C VAL A 164 -7.25 19.18 4.44
N GLN A 165 -8.42 19.83 4.49
CA GLN A 165 -8.89 20.65 3.38
C GLN A 165 -8.00 21.90 3.27
N SER A 166 -7.46 22.15 2.06
CA SER A 166 -6.62 23.30 1.79
C SER A 166 -7.45 24.59 1.80
N ASN A 167 -7.54 25.25 2.95
CA ASN A 167 -7.98 26.64 3.03
C ASN A 167 -6.77 27.54 2.78
N ASN A 168 -6.49 27.81 1.49
CA ASN A 168 -5.75 28.96 0.92
C ASN A 168 -4.80 28.54 -0.21
N SER A 169 -5.32 28.52 -1.43
CA SER A 169 -4.55 28.66 -2.66
C SER A 169 -3.99 30.08 -2.77
N ASN A 170 -2.84 30.35 -2.15
CA ASN A 170 -1.91 31.42 -2.56
C ASN A 170 -0.61 31.38 -1.75
N HIS A 171 0.28 30.43 -2.04
CA HIS A 171 1.71 30.67 -1.84
C HIS A 171 2.54 30.04 -2.96
N SER A 172 2.94 30.93 -3.88
CA SER A 172 4.18 30.93 -4.66
C SER A 172 5.12 29.73 -4.47
N TYR A 173 4.87 28.63 -5.18
CA TYR A 173 5.89 27.64 -5.52
C TYR A 173 6.66 28.09 -6.77
N LYS A 174 7.41 29.18 -6.62
CA LYS A 174 8.50 29.54 -7.54
C LYS A 174 9.82 29.17 -6.88
N ASN A 175 10.10 27.87 -6.82
CA ASN A 175 11.45 27.32 -6.79
C ASN A 175 11.40 25.82 -7.10
N SER A 176 12.31 25.39 -7.98
CA SER A 176 12.63 24.00 -8.32
C SER A 176 11.82 23.34 -9.44
N LEU A 177 12.14 23.71 -10.68
CA LEU A 177 11.78 22.97 -11.90
C LEU A 177 12.29 21.52 -11.91
N THR A 178 13.17 21.15 -10.99
CA THR A 178 13.62 19.78 -10.70
C THR A 178 12.63 19.03 -9.81
N SER A 179 12.06 19.69 -8.79
CA SER A 179 11.02 19.12 -7.91
C SER A 179 9.68 18.93 -8.64
N ILE A 180 9.34 19.82 -9.59
CA ILE A 180 8.13 19.67 -10.42
C ILE A 180 8.18 18.39 -11.27
N LYS A 181 9.35 18.01 -11.82
CA LYS A 181 9.47 16.74 -12.57
C LYS A 181 9.31 15.53 -11.65
N GLN A 182 9.85 15.59 -10.44
CA GLN A 182 9.81 14.48 -9.49
C GLN A 182 8.41 14.32 -8.87
N ASP A 183 7.74 15.41 -8.51
CA ASP A 183 6.35 15.39 -8.04
C ASP A 183 5.39 14.96 -9.17
N PHE A 184 5.62 15.40 -10.41
CA PHE A 184 4.83 14.96 -11.56
C PHE A 184 5.05 13.48 -11.89
N GLU A 185 6.27 12.95 -11.80
CA GLU A 185 6.57 11.53 -12.01
C GLU A 185 6.05 10.65 -10.86
N VAL A 186 6.06 11.14 -9.62
CA VAL A 186 5.46 10.44 -8.46
C VAL A 186 3.93 10.41 -8.55
N ILE A 187 3.29 11.50 -8.98
CA ILE A 187 1.85 11.57 -9.21
C ILE A 187 1.45 10.70 -10.41
N MET A 188 2.21 10.74 -11.51
CA MET A 188 2.00 9.89 -12.69
C MET A 188 2.23 8.39 -12.43
N ASN A 189 2.89 8.03 -11.31
CA ASN A 189 3.12 6.64 -10.90
C ASN A 189 2.38 6.26 -9.60
N LEU A 190 1.41 7.06 -9.16
CA LEU A 190 0.70 6.83 -7.90
C LEU A 190 0.04 5.44 -7.85
N PHE A 191 -0.53 5.01 -8.98
CA PHE A 191 -1.17 3.72 -9.19
C PHE A 191 -0.39 2.83 -10.18
N ALA A 192 0.91 3.10 -10.40
CA ALA A 192 1.75 2.27 -11.26
C ALA A 192 1.71 0.80 -10.83
N GLY A 193 1.31 -0.09 -11.74
CA GLY A 193 1.16 -1.52 -11.47
C GLY A 193 -0.10 -1.89 -10.67
N ARG A 194 -1.05 -0.95 -10.49
CA ARG A 194 -2.40 -1.27 -10.02
C ARG A 194 -3.32 -1.52 -11.21
N ASN A 195 -3.99 -2.66 -11.20
CA ASN A 195 -5.08 -2.96 -12.12
C ASN A 195 -6.40 -2.64 -11.42
N ILE A 196 -6.95 -1.47 -11.73
CA ILE A 196 -8.05 -0.90 -10.97
C ILE A 196 -9.39 -1.23 -11.61
N VAL A 197 -10.32 -1.73 -10.80
CA VAL A 197 -11.73 -1.83 -11.14
C VAL A 197 -12.51 -0.86 -10.27
N PHE A 198 -13.47 -0.14 -10.85
CA PHE A 198 -14.33 0.82 -10.13
C PHE A 198 -15.76 0.29 -10.01
N THR A 199 -16.28 0.24 -8.79
CA THR A 199 -17.67 -0.16 -8.51
C THR A 199 -18.33 0.80 -7.50
N GLY A 200 -19.65 0.79 -7.44
CA GLY A 200 -20.43 1.73 -6.63
C GLY A 200 -20.69 3.09 -7.29
N LYS A 201 -21.48 3.93 -6.61
CA LYS A 201 -21.82 5.31 -6.95
C LYS A 201 -20.83 6.27 -6.30
N GLY A 202 -20.64 7.42 -6.93
CA GLY A 202 -19.80 8.49 -6.41
C GLY A 202 -19.93 9.76 -7.26
N PRO A 203 -19.24 10.84 -6.89
CA PRO A 203 -19.39 12.15 -7.52
C PRO A 203 -18.88 12.23 -8.97
N TYR A 204 -18.05 11.30 -9.42
CA TYR A 204 -17.55 11.25 -10.80
C TYR A 204 -18.05 10.01 -11.55
N THR A 205 -18.12 10.14 -12.87
CA THR A 205 -18.41 9.01 -13.74
C THR A 205 -17.27 8.00 -13.70
N ARG A 206 -17.61 6.72 -13.87
CA ARG A 206 -16.62 5.63 -13.95
C ARG A 206 -15.52 5.91 -15.00
N ASN A 207 -15.87 6.56 -16.11
CA ASN A 207 -14.91 6.91 -17.16
C ASN A 207 -13.88 7.95 -16.68
N GLN A 208 -14.32 8.99 -15.97
CA GLN A 208 -13.43 10.01 -15.41
C GLN A 208 -12.47 9.40 -14.38
N LEU A 209 -12.98 8.50 -13.53
CA LEU A 209 -12.17 7.74 -12.58
C LEU A 209 -11.11 6.88 -13.27
N MET A 210 -11.49 6.16 -14.32
CA MET A 210 -10.56 5.36 -15.12
C MET A 210 -9.50 6.22 -15.81
N GLU A 211 -9.86 7.42 -16.29
CA GLU A 211 -8.89 8.34 -16.89
C GLU A 211 -7.90 8.92 -15.87
N LEU A 212 -8.39 9.35 -14.70
CA LEU A 212 -7.53 9.82 -13.61
C LEU A 212 -6.58 8.71 -13.14
N ALA A 213 -7.09 7.49 -13.01
CA ALA A 213 -6.29 6.32 -12.64
C ALA A 213 -5.19 6.03 -13.67
N LYS A 214 -5.55 6.03 -14.96
CA LYS A 214 -4.57 5.84 -16.06
C LYS A 214 -3.51 6.92 -16.07
N LYS A 215 -3.89 8.19 -15.83
CA LYS A 215 -2.92 9.29 -15.68
C LYS A 215 -1.96 9.07 -14.52
N CYS A 216 -2.41 8.39 -13.48
CA CYS A 216 -1.60 8.00 -12.34
C CYS A 216 -0.87 6.66 -12.51
N GLY A 217 -0.82 6.09 -13.72
CA GLY A 217 -0.07 4.88 -14.04
C GLY A 217 -0.84 3.57 -13.81
N ALA A 218 -2.13 3.63 -13.50
CA ALA A 218 -2.96 2.44 -13.34
C ALA A 218 -3.25 1.73 -14.67
N ASP A 219 -3.24 0.41 -14.63
CA ASP A 219 -3.80 -0.44 -15.67
C ASP A 219 -5.32 -0.52 -15.50
N ILE A 220 -6.08 -0.28 -16.56
CA ILE A 220 -7.53 -0.50 -16.58
C ILE A 220 -7.83 -1.51 -17.67
N THR A 221 -7.73 -2.80 -17.35
CA THR A 221 -7.89 -3.88 -18.34
C THR A 221 -9.33 -4.34 -18.51
N SER A 222 -10.20 -4.11 -17.51
CA SER A 222 -11.59 -4.56 -17.54
C SER A 222 -12.46 -3.79 -16.54
N ASN A 223 -13.76 -3.69 -16.83
CA ASN A 223 -14.76 -3.14 -15.89
C ASN A 223 -15.28 -4.18 -14.87
N SER A 224 -14.78 -5.41 -14.96
CA SER A 224 -15.12 -6.53 -14.09
C SER A 224 -13.86 -6.99 -13.35
N ILE A 225 -14.05 -7.56 -12.17
CA ILE A 225 -12.97 -8.21 -11.43
C ILE A 225 -12.48 -9.42 -12.22
N THR A 226 -11.21 -9.36 -12.61
CA THR A 226 -10.48 -10.45 -13.26
C THR A 226 -9.33 -10.90 -12.37
N LYS A 227 -8.66 -11.99 -12.76
CA LYS A 227 -7.43 -12.44 -12.08
C LYS A 227 -6.31 -11.39 -12.06
N LYS A 228 -6.38 -10.36 -12.93
CA LYS A 228 -5.39 -9.27 -12.98
C LYS A 228 -5.74 -8.13 -12.03
N THR A 229 -7.00 -8.02 -11.61
CA THR A 229 -7.49 -6.96 -10.73
C THR A 229 -6.80 -7.09 -9.38
N ASN A 230 -6.14 -6.03 -8.94
CA ASN A 230 -5.40 -6.02 -7.68
C ASN A 230 -5.73 -4.81 -6.81
N LEU A 231 -6.63 -3.94 -7.30
CA LEU A 231 -7.23 -2.84 -6.55
C LEU A 231 -8.68 -2.66 -7.02
N LEU A 232 -9.64 -2.76 -6.10
CA LEU A 232 -11.03 -2.40 -6.34
C LEU A 232 -11.29 -1.05 -5.67
N VAL A 233 -11.59 -0.02 -6.46
CA VAL A 233 -12.05 1.26 -5.93
C VAL A 233 -13.56 1.24 -5.80
N VAL A 234 -14.06 1.45 -4.59
CA VAL A 234 -15.46 1.25 -4.21
C VAL A 234 -16.10 2.55 -3.75
N GLY A 235 -17.23 2.90 -4.34
CA GLY A 235 -18.16 3.92 -3.85
C GLY A 235 -19.39 3.27 -3.23
N GLU A 236 -20.41 4.07 -2.93
CA GLU A 236 -21.67 3.62 -2.34
C GLU A 236 -22.34 2.51 -3.19
N ASP A 237 -23.06 1.58 -2.57
CA ASP A 237 -23.74 0.48 -3.28
C ASP A 237 -22.81 -0.38 -4.18
N ALA A 238 -21.57 -0.64 -3.74
CA ALA A 238 -20.55 -1.38 -4.49
C ALA A 238 -20.99 -2.79 -4.98
N GLY A 239 -21.96 -3.40 -4.29
CA GLY A 239 -22.66 -4.62 -4.68
C GLY A 239 -21.76 -5.86 -4.78
N SER A 240 -22.16 -6.83 -5.61
CA SER A 240 -21.53 -8.17 -5.72
C SER A 240 -20.05 -8.19 -6.14
N LYS A 241 -19.48 -7.07 -6.59
CA LYS A 241 -18.04 -6.97 -6.87
C LYS A 241 -17.23 -6.76 -5.59
N LEU A 242 -17.78 -6.09 -4.58
CA LEU A 242 -17.11 -5.92 -3.28
C LEU A 242 -16.85 -7.28 -2.63
N GLN A 243 -17.91 -8.08 -2.50
CA GLN A 243 -17.83 -9.45 -1.96
C GLN A 243 -16.78 -10.29 -2.70
N LYS A 244 -16.84 -10.28 -4.04
CA LYS A 244 -15.89 -11.02 -4.87
C LYS A 244 -14.44 -10.55 -4.71
N ALA A 245 -14.20 -9.26 -4.44
CA ALA A 245 -12.85 -8.75 -4.19
C ALA A 245 -12.33 -9.20 -2.81
N GLN A 246 -13.19 -9.20 -1.79
CA GLN A 246 -12.88 -9.72 -0.46
C GLN A 246 -12.51 -11.21 -0.52
N ASP A 247 -13.37 -12.04 -1.16
CA ASP A 247 -13.15 -13.48 -1.32
C ASP A 247 -11.83 -13.81 -2.06
N LEU A 248 -11.32 -12.87 -2.86
CA LEU A 248 -10.11 -13.04 -3.68
C LEU A 248 -8.88 -12.32 -3.10
N GLY A 249 -8.98 -11.69 -1.93
CA GLY A 249 -7.88 -10.93 -1.31
C GLY A 249 -7.37 -9.78 -2.19
N ILE A 250 -8.27 -9.15 -2.94
CA ILE A 250 -7.98 -7.99 -3.78
C ILE A 250 -8.01 -6.76 -2.88
N GLU A 251 -6.99 -5.89 -2.98
CA GLU A 251 -6.94 -4.64 -2.21
C GLU A 251 -8.15 -3.77 -2.56
N ILE A 252 -8.79 -3.16 -1.57
CA ILE A 252 -10.00 -2.35 -1.78
C ILE A 252 -9.76 -0.96 -1.22
N MET A 253 -10.14 0.06 -1.97
CA MET A 253 -9.92 1.48 -1.66
C MET A 253 -11.24 2.23 -1.80
N ALA A 254 -11.56 3.13 -0.86
CA ALA A 254 -12.76 3.94 -1.01
C ALA A 254 -12.59 4.94 -2.16
N MET A 255 -13.70 5.29 -2.82
CA MET A 255 -13.67 6.23 -3.93
C MET A 255 -13.21 7.63 -3.48
N ASP A 256 -13.56 8.03 -2.26
CA ASP A 256 -13.09 9.27 -1.64
C ASP A 256 -11.58 9.26 -1.41
N ASP A 257 -11.01 8.13 -1.00
CA ASP A 257 -9.55 7.98 -0.86
C ASP A 257 -8.86 8.08 -2.21
N PHE A 258 -9.43 7.46 -3.24
CA PHE A 258 -8.97 7.60 -4.62
C PHE A 258 -9.00 9.07 -5.07
N TYR A 259 -10.07 9.82 -4.75
CA TYR A 259 -10.15 11.24 -5.07
C TYR A 259 -9.10 12.06 -4.35
N HIS A 260 -8.93 11.87 -3.05
CA HIS A 260 -7.90 12.55 -2.28
C HIS A 260 -6.49 12.29 -2.80
N MET A 261 -6.26 11.08 -3.34
CA MET A 261 -5.01 10.68 -3.96
C MET A 261 -4.75 11.34 -5.32
N VAL A 262 -5.80 11.58 -6.13
CA VAL A 262 -5.69 12.21 -7.46
C VAL A 262 -6.06 13.69 -7.47
N HIS A 263 -6.37 14.27 -6.31
CA HIS A 263 -6.78 15.67 -6.18
C HIS A 263 -5.65 16.60 -6.63
N GLY A 264 -5.95 17.56 -7.51
CA GLY A 264 -4.96 18.47 -8.11
C GLY A 264 -4.44 18.05 -9.49
N ILE A 265 -4.86 16.90 -10.02
CA ILE A 265 -4.56 16.50 -11.42
C ILE A 265 -5.61 17.11 -12.35
N GLU A 266 -5.23 18.13 -13.12
CA GLU A 266 -6.12 18.75 -14.10
C GLU A 266 -6.44 17.80 -15.29
N LEU A 267 -7.71 17.74 -15.67
CA LEU A 267 -8.18 17.06 -16.88
C LEU A 267 -8.08 18.02 -18.07
N ASP A 268 -6.93 18.11 -18.72
CA ASP A 268 -6.74 19.07 -19.83
C ASP A 268 -6.53 18.39 -21.20
N GLU A 269 -7.38 18.75 -22.18
CA GLU A 269 -7.42 18.18 -23.54
C GLU A 269 -6.25 18.64 -24.44
N LYS A 270 -5.56 19.72 -24.08
CA LYS A 270 -4.47 20.32 -24.89
C LYS A 270 -3.17 19.52 -24.86
N MET A 271 -3.00 18.61 -23.90
CA MET A 271 -1.77 17.81 -23.75
C MET A 271 -1.71 16.58 -24.67
N LYS A 272 -2.79 16.27 -25.41
CA LYS A 272 -2.86 15.19 -26.41
C LYS A 272 -1.81 15.34 -27.52
N VAL A 273 -1.56 16.56 -28.00
CA VAL A 273 -0.70 16.81 -29.18
C VAL A 273 0.79 16.71 -28.84
N THR A 274 1.18 16.98 -27.59
CA THR A 274 2.59 16.96 -27.19
C THR A 274 3.08 15.54 -26.85
N ILE A 275 2.19 14.67 -26.36
CA ILE A 275 2.56 13.34 -25.88
C ILE A 275 2.66 12.32 -27.02
N GLU A 276 1.88 12.46 -28.09
CA GLU A 276 2.01 11.60 -29.28
C GLU A 276 3.42 11.69 -29.92
N ASN A 277 4.16 12.79 -29.71
CA ASN A 277 5.53 12.97 -30.19
C ASN A 277 6.63 12.50 -29.22
N VAL A 278 6.29 12.10 -27.98
CA VAL A 278 7.28 11.61 -26.97
C VAL A 278 7.19 10.10 -26.76
N VAL A 279 6.05 9.48 -27.08
CA VAL A 279 5.89 8.01 -27.03
C VAL A 279 6.23 7.40 -28.40
N SER A 280 7.45 7.67 -28.87
CA SER A 280 8.12 6.82 -29.85
C SER A 280 9.57 6.65 -29.42
N ASN A 281 9.95 5.40 -29.14
CA ASN A 281 11.29 4.93 -28.81
C ASN A 281 12.02 5.63 -27.64
N LYS A 282 11.62 5.33 -26.40
CA LYS A 282 12.63 5.32 -25.32
C LYS A 282 13.31 3.96 -25.35
N GLU A 283 14.56 3.93 -25.79
CA GLU A 283 15.43 2.76 -25.64
C GLU A 283 15.43 2.33 -24.16
N LEU A 284 15.37 1.02 -23.92
CA LEU A 284 15.50 0.45 -22.59
C LEU A 284 16.88 0.89 -22.04
N VAL A 285 16.88 1.75 -21.03
CA VAL A 285 18.12 2.19 -20.38
C VAL A 285 18.61 1.08 -19.48
N ILE A 286 19.71 0.43 -19.88
CA ILE A 286 20.42 -0.52 -19.02
C ILE A 286 21.09 0.29 -17.90
N LEU A 287 20.66 0.07 -16.67
CA LEU A 287 21.25 0.66 -15.47
C LEU A 287 22.55 -0.07 -15.11
N THR A 288 22.53 -1.40 -15.17
CA THR A 288 23.67 -2.26 -14.82
C THR A 288 23.66 -3.55 -15.64
N ASN A 289 24.75 -4.34 -15.58
CA ASN A 289 24.79 -5.70 -16.14
C ASN A 289 24.91 -6.79 -15.05
N LYS A 290 24.54 -6.47 -13.81
CA LYS A 290 24.73 -7.37 -12.65
C LYS A 290 23.87 -8.64 -12.70
N LEU A 291 22.81 -8.64 -13.52
CA LEU A 291 21.98 -9.82 -13.79
C LEU A 291 22.31 -10.46 -15.14
N SER A 292 23.42 -10.09 -15.80
CA SER A 292 23.79 -10.69 -17.09
C SER A 292 23.91 -12.21 -16.97
N GLY A 293 23.28 -12.93 -17.91
CA GLY A 293 23.20 -14.39 -17.90
C GLY A 293 22.15 -14.99 -16.96
N GLN A 294 21.47 -14.17 -16.15
CA GLN A 294 20.37 -14.63 -15.31
C GLN A 294 19.06 -14.67 -16.10
N THR A 295 18.35 -15.78 -16.01
CA THR A 295 16.99 -15.94 -16.54
C THR A 295 16.05 -16.21 -15.37
N ILE A 296 15.26 -15.20 -15.00
CA ILE A 296 14.57 -15.12 -13.72
C ILE A 296 13.07 -15.36 -13.93
N THR A 297 12.53 -16.43 -13.34
CA THR A 297 11.09 -16.69 -13.36
C THR A 297 10.37 -15.88 -12.28
N LEU A 298 9.32 -15.16 -12.66
CA LEU A 298 8.48 -14.33 -11.78
C LEU A 298 7.17 -15.04 -11.44
N SER A 299 7.23 -16.09 -10.62
CA SER A 299 6.07 -16.94 -10.34
C SER A 299 6.18 -17.71 -9.02
N PRO A 300 5.10 -17.80 -8.21
CA PRO A 300 3.81 -17.09 -8.37
C PRO A 300 3.91 -15.61 -7.98
N MET A 301 3.23 -14.73 -8.73
CA MET A 301 3.23 -13.28 -8.49
C MET A 301 2.04 -12.62 -9.18
N LYS A 302 1.49 -11.51 -8.62
CA LYS A 302 0.47 -10.73 -9.33
C LYS A 302 1.07 -10.21 -10.64
N GLY A 303 0.34 -10.33 -11.75
CA GLY A 303 0.88 -10.03 -13.08
C GLY A 303 1.41 -8.59 -13.24
N SER A 304 0.80 -7.62 -12.58
CA SER A 304 1.26 -6.22 -12.63
C SER A 304 2.56 -6.00 -11.86
N ILE A 305 2.73 -6.67 -10.71
CA ILE A 305 3.98 -6.69 -9.97
C ILE A 305 5.05 -7.38 -10.81
N ALA A 306 4.72 -8.51 -11.44
CA ALA A 306 5.64 -9.22 -12.34
C ALA A 306 6.10 -8.32 -13.50
N THR A 307 5.21 -7.54 -14.12
CA THR A 307 5.59 -6.57 -15.16
C THR A 307 6.53 -5.48 -14.62
N LYS A 308 6.29 -4.95 -13.41
CA LYS A 308 7.17 -3.96 -12.77
C LYS A 308 8.56 -4.55 -12.52
N VAL A 309 8.63 -5.74 -11.93
CA VAL A 309 9.88 -6.44 -11.63
C VAL A 309 10.63 -6.84 -12.91
N ALA A 310 9.92 -7.29 -13.94
CA ALA A 310 10.50 -7.66 -15.24
C ALA A 310 11.28 -6.50 -15.87
N LYS A 311 10.71 -5.30 -15.89
CA LYS A 311 11.40 -4.10 -16.39
C LYS A 311 12.70 -3.84 -15.64
N VAL A 312 12.69 -3.97 -14.31
CA VAL A 312 13.89 -3.78 -13.47
C VAL A 312 14.93 -4.87 -13.75
N ILE A 313 14.51 -6.13 -13.95
CA ILE A 313 15.42 -7.21 -14.33
C ILE A 313 16.11 -6.91 -15.67
N GLU A 314 15.34 -6.48 -16.68
CA GLU A 314 15.87 -6.12 -18.00
C GLU A 314 16.84 -4.93 -17.91
N GLN A 315 16.52 -3.93 -17.10
CA GLN A 315 17.42 -2.78 -16.81
C GLN A 315 18.74 -3.20 -16.15
N HIS A 316 18.79 -4.36 -15.51
CA HIS A 316 20.02 -4.92 -14.92
C HIS A 316 20.68 -6.02 -15.79
N GLY A 317 20.22 -6.18 -17.03
CA GLY A 317 20.78 -7.12 -18.02
C GLY A 317 20.31 -8.56 -17.87
N GLY A 318 19.28 -8.82 -17.07
CA GLY A 318 18.67 -10.15 -16.90
C GLY A 318 17.50 -10.39 -17.85
N VAL A 319 17.04 -11.64 -17.92
CA VAL A 319 15.91 -12.06 -18.77
C VAL A 319 14.74 -12.52 -17.89
N PRO A 320 13.62 -11.79 -17.83
CA PRO A 320 12.46 -12.20 -17.05
C PRO A 320 11.63 -13.27 -17.79
N LEU A 321 11.11 -14.25 -17.04
CA LEU A 321 10.16 -15.25 -17.50
C LEU A 321 8.89 -15.21 -16.65
N TYR A 322 7.72 -15.23 -17.28
CA TYR A 322 6.44 -15.30 -16.57
C TYR A 322 5.99 -16.74 -16.26
N THR A 323 6.66 -17.72 -16.87
CA THR A 323 6.38 -19.15 -16.71
C THR A 323 7.66 -19.87 -16.38
N PHE A 324 7.61 -20.76 -15.39
CA PHE A 324 8.75 -21.56 -14.98
C PHE A 324 9.23 -22.49 -16.12
N ARG A 325 10.51 -22.37 -16.48
CA ARG A 325 11.15 -23.18 -17.52
C ARG A 325 12.38 -23.86 -16.95
N LYS A 326 12.24 -25.14 -16.59
CA LYS A 326 13.25 -25.94 -15.86
C LYS A 326 14.69 -25.92 -16.42
N LYS A 327 14.86 -25.75 -17.74
CA LYS A 327 16.19 -25.74 -18.40
C LYS A 327 16.79 -24.35 -18.53
N GLU A 328 15.96 -23.31 -18.45
CA GLU A 328 16.34 -21.91 -18.70
C GLU A 328 16.42 -21.13 -17.40
N THR A 329 15.57 -21.44 -16.42
CA THR A 329 15.44 -20.67 -15.18
C THR A 329 16.68 -20.81 -14.30
N THR A 330 17.30 -19.68 -13.97
CA THR A 330 18.45 -19.60 -13.05
C THR A 330 18.06 -19.14 -11.65
N LEU A 331 16.93 -18.45 -11.52
CA LEU A 331 16.35 -17.99 -10.25
C LEU A 331 14.83 -17.94 -10.36
N VAL A 332 14.12 -18.32 -9.31
CA VAL A 332 12.68 -18.05 -9.17
C VAL A 332 12.48 -16.93 -8.16
N VAL A 333 11.91 -15.81 -8.59
CA VAL A 333 11.41 -14.75 -7.71
C VAL A 333 9.91 -14.89 -7.58
N TYR A 334 9.42 -14.94 -6.35
CA TYR A 334 8.01 -15.17 -6.07
C TYR A 334 7.47 -14.20 -5.01
N GLN A 335 6.18 -13.96 -5.06
CA GLN A 335 5.46 -13.30 -3.98
C GLN A 335 5.02 -14.40 -2.99
N PRO A 336 5.35 -14.28 -1.69
CA PRO A 336 4.89 -15.24 -0.70
C PRO A 336 3.36 -15.16 -0.58
N TYR A 337 2.69 -16.29 -0.75
CA TYR A 337 1.25 -16.44 -0.55
C TYR A 337 1.03 -17.69 0.30
N GLY A 338 0.87 -17.53 1.62
CA GLY A 338 0.58 -18.65 2.53
C GLY A 338 1.43 -19.91 2.24
N GLU A 339 0.75 -21.01 1.89
CA GLU A 339 1.38 -22.31 1.63
C GLU A 339 2.41 -22.32 0.49
N GLU A 340 3.38 -23.23 0.60
CA GLU A 340 4.42 -23.40 -0.42
C GLU A 340 3.84 -23.91 -1.75
N MET A 341 3.95 -23.07 -2.77
CA MET A 341 3.37 -23.33 -4.09
C MET A 341 4.19 -24.34 -4.89
N ALA A 342 3.51 -25.17 -5.70
CA ALA A 342 4.12 -26.27 -6.46
C ALA A 342 5.30 -25.84 -7.37
N THR A 343 5.29 -24.61 -7.88
CA THR A 343 6.41 -24.06 -8.67
C THR A 343 7.67 -23.87 -7.83
N ILE A 344 7.53 -23.38 -6.60
CA ILE A 344 8.63 -23.15 -5.66
C ILE A 344 9.24 -24.49 -5.26
N LYS A 345 8.38 -25.45 -4.87
CA LYS A 345 8.80 -26.82 -4.54
C LYS A 345 9.57 -27.46 -5.69
N LYS A 346 9.04 -27.41 -6.92
CA LYS A 346 9.72 -27.95 -8.11
C LYS A 346 11.06 -27.27 -8.40
N ALA A 347 11.19 -25.96 -8.18
CA ALA A 347 12.45 -25.25 -8.36
C ALA A 347 13.50 -25.74 -7.34
N ARG A 348 13.10 -25.87 -6.07
CA ARG A 348 13.95 -26.40 -4.99
C ARG A 348 14.37 -27.85 -5.24
N ASP A 349 13.45 -28.72 -5.69
CA ASP A 349 13.74 -30.12 -6.06
C ASP A 349 14.78 -30.22 -7.20
N LEU A 350 14.87 -29.19 -8.05
CA LEU A 350 15.83 -29.07 -9.15
C LEU A 350 17.10 -28.29 -8.76
N ASN A 351 17.28 -27.94 -7.49
CA ASN A 351 18.36 -27.08 -6.98
C ASN A 351 18.43 -25.70 -7.66
N ILE A 352 17.30 -25.19 -8.15
CA ILE A 352 17.20 -23.83 -8.69
C ILE A 352 16.93 -22.88 -7.50
N PRO A 353 17.75 -21.84 -7.29
CA PRO A 353 17.54 -20.85 -6.23
C PRO A 353 16.14 -20.22 -6.28
N THR A 354 15.58 -19.93 -5.11
CA THR A 354 14.29 -19.25 -4.95
C THR A 354 14.43 -18.07 -4.01
N MET A 355 13.77 -16.95 -4.30
CA MET A 355 13.81 -15.74 -3.49
C MET A 355 12.43 -15.08 -3.45
N THR A 356 12.04 -14.56 -2.30
CA THR A 356 10.83 -13.75 -2.18
C THR A 356 11.04 -12.37 -2.82
N ILE A 357 9.95 -11.71 -3.19
CA ILE A 357 10.00 -10.45 -3.93
C ILE A 357 10.61 -9.29 -3.12
N GLY A 358 10.37 -9.21 -1.81
CA GLY A 358 10.97 -8.21 -0.92
C GLY A 358 12.47 -8.42 -0.83
N LYS A 359 12.92 -9.66 -0.57
CA LYS A 359 14.35 -10.01 -0.57
C LYS A 359 15.02 -9.72 -1.91
N PHE A 360 14.35 -10.01 -3.02
CA PHE A 360 14.85 -9.69 -4.35
C PHE A 360 14.95 -8.18 -4.59
N ASN A 361 13.98 -7.39 -4.13
CA ASN A 361 14.08 -5.94 -4.22
C ASN A 361 15.23 -5.39 -3.39
N LYS A 362 15.44 -5.91 -2.17
CA LYS A 362 16.56 -5.53 -1.31
C LYS A 362 17.89 -5.80 -2.01
N TYR A 363 18.04 -7.00 -2.57
CA TYR A 363 19.20 -7.38 -3.38
C TYR A 363 19.44 -6.41 -4.55
N LEU A 364 18.40 -6.03 -5.30
CA LEU A 364 18.53 -5.07 -6.40
C LEU A 364 18.96 -3.67 -5.94
N ILE A 365 18.39 -3.17 -4.83
CA ILE A 365 18.76 -1.87 -4.26
C ILE A 365 20.22 -1.89 -3.80
N GLU A 366 20.69 -2.99 -3.19
CA GLU A 366 22.08 -3.16 -2.78
C GLU A 366 23.03 -3.23 -3.99
N LEU A 367 22.62 -3.86 -5.08
CA LEU A 367 23.39 -3.87 -6.33
C LEU A 367 23.60 -2.47 -6.91
N GLU A 368 22.63 -1.57 -6.76
CA GLU A 368 22.74 -0.18 -7.24
C GLU A 368 23.63 0.68 -6.34
N LYS A 369 23.57 0.51 -5.01
CA LYS A 369 24.39 1.28 -4.07
C LYS A 369 25.90 1.06 -4.29
N ASN A 370 26.30 -0.16 -4.64
CA ASN A 370 27.68 -0.53 -4.94
C ASN A 370 28.25 0.07 -6.26
N ILE A 371 27.51 1.00 -6.90
CA ILE A 371 27.94 1.72 -8.12
C ILE A 371 28.26 3.19 -7.80
N GLU A 372 27.72 3.72 -6.71
CA GLU A 372 27.92 5.11 -6.26
C GLU A 372 29.14 5.27 -5.32
N GLU A 373 29.72 4.16 -4.86
CA GLU A 373 31.03 4.06 -4.19
C GLU A 373 32.13 3.64 -5.18
#